data_AF-A0A3C1ZUG7-F1
#
_entry.id   AF-A0A3C1ZUG7-F1
#
_cell.length_a   1.000
_cell.length_b   1.000
_cell.length_c   1.000
_cell.angle_alpha   90.00
_cell.angle_beta   90.00
_cell.angle_gamma   90.00
#
_symmetry.space_group_name_H-M   'P 1'
#
loop_
_entity.id
_entity.type
_entity.pdbx_description
1 polymer ?
#
loop_
_entity_poly.entity_id
_entity_poly.type
_entity_poly.pdbx_seq_one_letter_code
_entity_poly.pdbx_strand_id
1 'polypeptide(L)'
;MGNQQRGSSFGERLANAIEGVYALGYEQVIAIGTDSPELNAAQLTQTQELLQQYPAVYGPATDGGVYLIGLRADTYERDHFLKLAWQGEQLQASIAQAHKQAVVWLGEACDIDSAEDLYAYLTNHNGTWEAQLLSILYSSLVHLTHYLDTPPTADYTVSHQLRGPPPVAYAT
;
A
#
# COMPACT_ATOMS: atom_id res chain seq x y z
N MET A 1 3.77 16.47 -2.41
CA MET A 1 4.88 16.35 -1.45
C MET A 1 5.24 14.88 -1.34
N GLY A 2 6.48 14.53 -1.67
CA GLY A 2 7.09 13.23 -1.41
C GLY A 2 8.45 13.39 -0.75
N ASN A 3 8.72 14.56 -0.15
CA ASN A 3 10.08 15.01 0.17
C ASN A 3 10.67 14.30 1.40
N GLN A 4 9.86 13.53 2.14
CA GLN A 4 10.35 12.69 3.23
C GLN A 4 10.83 11.31 2.74
N GLN A 5 10.28 10.82 1.63
CA GLN A 5 10.81 9.62 0.99
C GLN A 5 12.11 9.96 0.29
N ARG A 6 13.10 9.12 0.48
CA ARG A 6 14.45 9.33 -0.03
C ARG A 6 14.64 8.45 -1.25
N GLY A 7 15.10 8.99 -2.37
CA GLY A 7 15.33 8.21 -3.59
C GLY A 7 14.91 8.95 -4.84
N SER A 8 15.54 8.62 -5.96
CA SER A 8 15.32 9.25 -7.27
C SER A 8 14.16 8.62 -8.05
N SER A 9 13.86 7.34 -7.79
CA SER A 9 12.77 6.57 -8.42
C SER A 9 11.74 6.10 -7.39
N PHE A 10 10.57 5.63 -7.84
CA PHE A 10 9.59 5.01 -6.94
C PHE A 10 10.17 3.81 -6.19
N GLY A 11 10.83 2.90 -6.93
CA GLY A 11 11.47 1.72 -6.35
C GLY A 11 12.52 2.08 -5.31
N GLU A 12 13.34 3.11 -5.56
CA GLU A 12 14.32 3.58 -4.57
C GLU A 12 13.67 4.17 -3.32
N ARG A 13 12.59 4.94 -3.49
CA ARG A 13 11.86 5.52 -2.36
C ARG A 13 11.23 4.45 -1.49
N LEU A 14 10.60 3.46 -2.11
CA LEU A 14 9.97 2.35 -1.39
C LEU A 14 11.02 1.44 -0.73
N ALA A 15 12.12 1.12 -1.42
CA ALA A 15 13.23 0.34 -0.86
C ALA A 15 13.83 1.03 0.37
N ASN A 16 14.09 2.33 0.30
CA ASN A 16 14.64 3.08 1.43
C ASN A 16 13.68 3.14 2.63
N ALA A 17 12.36 3.18 2.39
CA ALA A 17 11.39 3.10 3.47
C ALA A 17 11.39 1.72 4.13
N ILE A 18 11.37 0.64 3.34
CA ILE A 18 11.43 -0.75 3.81
C ILE A 18 12.71 -0.99 4.64
N GLU A 19 13.86 -0.62 4.11
CA GLU A 19 15.15 -0.76 4.81
C GLU A 19 15.22 0.09 6.08
N GLY A 20 14.58 1.27 6.08
CA GLY A 20 14.44 2.09 7.29
C GLY A 20 13.70 1.36 8.41
N VAL A 21 12.65 0.60 8.08
CA VAL A 21 11.92 -0.23 9.05
C VAL A 21 12.78 -1.42 9.51
N TYR A 22 13.52 -2.06 8.60
CA TYR A 22 14.47 -3.12 8.97
C TYR A 22 15.57 -2.61 9.92
N ALA A 23 16.06 -1.39 9.73
CA ALA A 23 17.05 -0.77 10.60
C ALA A 23 16.54 -0.51 12.04
N LEU A 24 15.21 -0.46 12.24
CA LEU A 24 14.58 -0.39 13.56
C LEU A 24 14.49 -1.77 14.26
N GLY A 25 14.91 -2.86 13.60
CA GLY A 25 14.94 -4.22 14.14
C GLY A 25 13.71 -5.06 13.79
N TYR A 26 12.82 -4.58 12.91
CA TYR A 26 11.70 -5.38 12.42
C TYR A 26 12.17 -6.37 11.35
N GLU A 27 11.72 -7.61 11.44
CA GLU A 27 12.08 -8.68 10.49
C GLU A 27 11.10 -8.82 9.32
N GLN A 28 9.91 -8.22 9.45
CA GLN A 28 8.83 -8.28 8.47
C GLN A 28 8.24 -6.88 8.28
N VAL A 29 7.96 -6.54 7.03
CA VAL A 29 7.34 -5.26 6.65
C VAL A 29 6.15 -5.53 5.75
N ILE A 30 5.05 -4.82 5.99
CA ILE A 30 3.90 -4.76 5.09
C ILE A 30 3.78 -3.30 4.62
N ALA A 31 3.94 -3.08 3.32
CA ALA A 31 3.67 -1.81 2.66
C ALA A 31 2.32 -1.90 1.93
N ILE A 32 1.52 -0.84 2.02
CA ILE A 32 0.17 -0.77 1.44
C ILE A 32 -0.01 0.50 0.62
N GLY A 33 -0.79 0.39 -0.46
CA GLY A 33 -1.41 1.52 -1.14
C GLY A 33 -2.48 2.16 -0.26
N THR A 34 -2.81 3.41 -0.55
CA THR A 34 -3.83 4.18 0.20
C THR A 34 -5.13 4.35 -0.58
N ASP A 35 -5.18 3.79 -1.78
CA ASP A 35 -6.16 4.05 -2.83
C ASP A 35 -6.96 2.81 -3.21
N SER A 36 -6.75 1.69 -2.51
CA SER A 36 -7.49 0.44 -2.66
C SER A 36 -8.46 0.29 -1.48
N PRO A 37 -9.71 0.77 -1.59
CA PRO A 37 -10.66 0.79 -0.47
C PRO A 37 -11.14 -0.60 -0.02
N GLU A 38 -10.88 -1.63 -0.83
CA GLU A 38 -11.19 -3.02 -0.49
C GLU A 38 -10.19 -3.63 0.49
N LEU A 39 -9.02 -3.00 0.66
CA LEU A 39 -8.04 -3.39 1.66
C LEU A 39 -8.64 -3.35 3.06
N ASN A 40 -8.59 -4.46 3.77
CA ASN A 40 -9.15 -4.60 5.11
C ASN A 40 -8.18 -5.27 6.08
N ALA A 41 -8.52 -5.21 7.38
CA ALA A 41 -7.70 -5.76 8.45
C ALA A 41 -7.44 -7.26 8.31
N ALA A 42 -8.38 -8.03 7.75
CA ALA A 42 -8.20 -9.47 7.58
C ALA A 42 -7.07 -9.80 6.59
N GLN A 43 -6.95 -9.03 5.50
CA GLN A 43 -5.82 -9.18 4.56
C GLN A 43 -4.48 -8.84 5.21
N LEU A 44 -4.42 -7.84 6.10
CA LEU A 44 -3.21 -7.49 6.83
C LEU A 44 -2.79 -8.61 7.81
N THR A 45 -3.75 -9.15 8.57
CA THR A 45 -3.51 -10.29 9.47
C THR A 45 -3.07 -11.52 8.69
N GLN A 46 -3.76 -11.84 7.60
CA GLN A 46 -3.40 -12.96 6.73
C GLN A 46 -1.99 -12.78 6.15
N THR A 47 -1.63 -11.58 5.71
CA THR A 47 -0.28 -11.27 5.21
C THR A 47 0.78 -11.55 6.28
N GLN A 48 0.55 -11.07 7.50
CA GLN A 48 1.47 -11.27 8.62
C GLN A 48 1.65 -12.75 8.98
N GLU A 49 0.58 -13.55 8.91
CA GLU A 49 0.65 -15.00 9.11
C GLU A 49 1.45 -15.70 7.99
N LEU A 50 1.18 -15.33 6.74
CA LEU A 50 1.86 -15.90 5.58
C LEU A 50 3.36 -15.58 5.55
N LEU A 51 3.77 -14.39 5.99
CA LEU A 51 5.20 -14.02 6.07
C LEU A 51 5.99 -14.87 7.08
N GLN A 52 5.34 -15.63 7.96
CA GLN A 52 6.04 -16.61 8.80
C GLN A 52 6.61 -17.77 7.97
N GLN A 53 6.00 -18.08 6.83
CA GLN A 53 6.29 -19.26 6.01
C GLN A 53 6.86 -18.92 4.63
N TYR A 54 6.55 -17.73 4.10
CA TYR A 54 6.90 -17.33 2.74
C TYR A 54 7.79 -16.07 2.71
N PRO A 55 8.73 -15.96 1.75
CA PRO A 55 9.62 -14.81 1.62
C PRO A 55 8.89 -13.49 1.34
N ALA A 56 7.78 -13.56 0.60
CA ALA A 56 6.99 -12.41 0.22
C ALA A 56 5.52 -12.76 -0.03
N VAL A 57 4.66 -11.77 0.19
CA VAL A 57 3.22 -11.81 -0.05
C VAL A 57 2.82 -10.58 -0.85
N TYR A 58 1.99 -10.73 -1.87
CA TYR A 58 1.54 -9.63 -2.72
C TYR A 58 0.02 -9.61 -2.83
N GLY A 59 -0.56 -8.41 -2.74
CA GLY A 59 -1.95 -8.16 -3.11
C GLY A 59 -1.98 -7.56 -4.52
N PRO A 60 -2.46 -8.29 -5.55
CA PRO A 60 -2.51 -7.78 -6.92
C PRO A 60 -3.61 -6.72 -7.06
N ALA A 61 -3.33 -5.65 -7.80
CA ALA A 61 -4.33 -4.67 -8.22
C ALA A 61 -4.79 -4.95 -9.66
N THR A 62 -6.04 -4.59 -9.99
CA THR A 62 -6.65 -4.87 -11.30
C THR A 62 -5.95 -4.18 -12.48
N ASP A 63 -5.16 -3.14 -12.22
CA ASP A 63 -4.38 -2.38 -13.21
C ASP A 63 -3.00 -3.00 -13.50
N GLY A 64 -2.70 -4.18 -12.96
CA GLY A 64 -1.41 -4.85 -13.09
C GLY A 64 -0.34 -4.37 -12.08
N GLY A 65 -0.70 -3.45 -11.19
CA GLY A 65 0.06 -3.05 -10.02
C GLY A 65 -0.12 -3.99 -8.82
N VAL A 66 0.24 -3.52 -7.62
CA VAL A 66 0.01 -4.23 -6.36
C VAL A 66 -0.43 -3.24 -5.27
N TYR A 67 -1.52 -3.55 -4.58
CA TYR A 67 -2.01 -2.75 -3.45
C TYR A 67 -1.31 -3.07 -2.13
N LEU A 68 -0.69 -4.25 -2.03
CA LEU A 68 -0.04 -4.74 -0.82
C LEU A 68 1.26 -5.49 -1.15
N ILE A 69 2.31 -5.21 -0.39
CA ILE A 69 3.62 -5.86 -0.47
C ILE A 69 4.06 -6.23 0.95
N GLY A 70 4.11 -7.52 1.24
CA GLY A 70 4.69 -8.09 2.45
C GLY A 70 6.07 -8.69 2.16
N LEU A 71 7.09 -8.35 2.95
CA LEU A 71 8.47 -8.78 2.73
C LEU A 71 9.16 -9.12 4.06
N ARG A 72 9.98 -10.19 4.05
CA ARG A 72 10.89 -10.50 5.16
C ARG A 72 12.29 -9.95 4.90
N ALA A 73 12.93 -9.47 5.95
CA ALA A 73 14.28 -8.91 5.89
C ALA A 73 15.35 -9.94 5.46
N ASP A 74 15.19 -11.21 5.86
CA ASP A 74 16.15 -12.29 5.60
C ASP A 74 16.22 -12.75 4.13
N THR A 75 15.17 -12.44 3.37
CA THR A 75 15.03 -12.81 1.94
C THR A 75 14.93 -11.59 1.02
N TYR A 76 14.94 -10.38 1.58
CA TYR A 76 14.91 -9.15 0.83
C TYR A 76 16.25 -8.89 0.14
N GLU A 77 16.22 -8.72 -1.19
CA GLU A 77 17.38 -8.36 -2.00
C GLU A 77 17.13 -7.03 -2.72
N ARG A 78 17.76 -5.95 -2.25
CA ARG A 78 17.57 -4.58 -2.77
C ARG A 78 17.73 -4.52 -4.29
N ASP A 79 18.78 -5.09 -4.84
CA ASP A 79 19.06 -5.03 -6.29
C ASP A 79 18.00 -5.72 -7.13
N HIS A 80 17.37 -6.79 -6.63
CA HIS A 80 16.23 -7.41 -7.31
C HIS A 80 14.99 -6.54 -7.19
N PHE A 81 14.74 -5.99 -6.01
CA PHE A 81 13.60 -5.11 -5.75
C PHE A 81 13.62 -3.85 -6.62
N LEU A 82 14.78 -3.22 -6.81
CA LEU A 82 14.93 -2.04 -7.66
C LEU A 82 14.75 -2.32 -9.16
N LYS A 83 14.93 -3.57 -9.60
CA LYS A 83 14.76 -3.98 -11.01
C LYS A 83 13.31 -4.30 -11.38
N LEU A 84 12.41 -4.36 -10.40
CA LEU A 84 10.99 -4.58 -10.67
C LEU A 84 10.41 -3.45 -11.53
N ALA A 85 9.43 -3.79 -12.35
CA ALA A 85 8.77 -2.86 -13.26
C ALA A 85 7.73 -2.01 -12.51
N TRP A 86 8.20 -1.18 -11.57
CA TRP A 86 7.37 -0.39 -10.66
C TRP A 86 6.36 0.58 -11.30
N GLN A 87 6.47 0.81 -12.60
CA GLN A 87 5.60 1.71 -13.34
C GLN A 87 4.87 0.90 -14.41
N GLY A 88 3.56 0.75 -14.22
CA GLY A 88 2.63 0.18 -15.19
C GLY A 88 2.27 -1.29 -14.95
N GLU A 89 1.48 -1.81 -15.90
CA GLU A 89 0.74 -3.08 -15.81
C GLU A 89 1.63 -4.34 -15.75
N GLN A 90 2.95 -4.17 -15.92
CA GLN A 90 3.91 -5.28 -15.96
C GLN A 90 4.53 -5.60 -14.59
N LEU A 91 4.15 -4.86 -13.54
CA LEU A 91 4.73 -5.04 -12.20
C LEU A 91 4.51 -6.48 -11.71
N GLN A 92 3.27 -6.99 -11.75
CA GLN A 92 2.95 -8.35 -11.32
C GLN A 92 3.77 -9.42 -12.06
N ALA A 93 3.88 -9.29 -13.39
CA ALA A 93 4.69 -10.19 -14.20
C ALA A 93 6.19 -10.12 -13.83
N SER A 94 6.71 -8.92 -13.61
CA SER A 94 8.11 -8.74 -13.19
C SER A 94 8.37 -9.34 -11.80
N ILE A 95 7.42 -9.24 -10.87
CA ILE A 95 7.49 -9.88 -9.54
C ILE A 95 7.54 -11.40 -9.70
N ALA A 96 6.60 -11.97 -10.45
CA ALA A 96 6.53 -13.41 -10.66
C ALA A 96 7.81 -13.99 -11.28
N GLN A 97 8.52 -13.22 -12.10
CA GLN A 97 9.79 -13.61 -12.72
C GLN A 97 11.01 -13.39 -11.81
N ALA A 98 10.98 -12.39 -10.92
CA ALA A 98 12.12 -12.02 -10.10
C ALA A 98 12.36 -12.97 -8.92
N HIS A 99 11.32 -13.65 -8.44
CA HIS A 99 11.42 -14.51 -7.25
C HIS A 99 11.98 -15.89 -7.57
N LYS A 100 13.05 -16.26 -6.86
CA LYS A 100 13.64 -17.62 -6.89
C LYS A 100 12.88 -18.61 -6.01
N GLN A 101 12.17 -18.10 -5.01
CA GLN A 101 11.38 -18.85 -4.05
C GLN A 101 9.89 -18.60 -4.29
N ALA A 102 9.03 -19.51 -3.83
CA ALA A 102 7.59 -19.34 -3.98
C ALA A 102 7.09 -18.14 -3.16
N VAL A 103 6.31 -17.27 -3.78
CA VAL A 103 5.61 -16.16 -3.14
C VAL A 103 4.12 -16.42 -3.11
N VAL A 104 3.40 -15.71 -2.24
CA VAL A 104 1.93 -15.84 -2.13
C VAL A 104 1.25 -14.62 -2.71
N TRP A 105 0.18 -14.85 -3.46
CA TRP A 105 -0.71 -13.81 -3.97
C TRP A 105 -2.05 -13.88 -3.22
N LEU A 106 -2.50 -12.73 -2.71
CA LEU A 106 -3.83 -12.58 -2.11
C LEU A 106 -4.90 -12.42 -3.20
N GLY A 107 -6.15 -12.22 -2.76
CA GLY A 107 -7.23 -11.79 -3.66
C GLY A 107 -6.91 -10.43 -4.28
N GLU A 108 -7.28 -10.29 -5.56
CA GLU A 108 -7.18 -9.04 -6.31
C GLU A 108 -8.11 -7.97 -5.73
N ALA A 109 -7.68 -6.72 -5.77
CA ALA A 109 -8.46 -5.55 -5.35
C ALA A 109 -8.38 -4.44 -6.41
N CYS A 110 -9.35 -3.54 -6.39
CA CYS A 110 -9.38 -2.38 -7.28
C CYS A 110 -8.71 -1.15 -6.64
N ASP A 111 -7.80 -0.50 -7.38
CA ASP A 111 -7.28 0.84 -7.05
C ASP A 111 -8.22 1.92 -7.63
N ILE A 112 -8.42 3.01 -6.90
CA ILE A 112 -9.18 4.18 -7.38
C ILE A 112 -8.22 5.25 -7.88
N ASP A 113 -7.94 5.26 -9.19
CA ASP A 113 -7.08 6.25 -9.84
C ASP A 113 -7.85 7.34 -10.60
N SER A 114 -9.07 7.03 -11.02
CA SER A 114 -9.90 7.88 -11.87
C SER A 114 -11.32 8.06 -11.32
N ALA A 115 -12.05 9.01 -11.92
CA ALA A 115 -13.45 9.21 -11.60
C ALA A 115 -14.31 8.00 -12.02
N GLU A 116 -13.89 7.34 -13.10
CA GLU A 116 -14.48 6.11 -13.62
C GLU A 116 -14.32 4.96 -12.62
N ASP A 117 -13.13 4.80 -12.00
CA ASP A 117 -12.90 3.77 -10.98
C ASP A 117 -13.75 4.03 -9.74
N LEU A 118 -13.81 5.30 -9.29
CA LEU A 118 -14.66 5.68 -8.17
C LEU A 118 -16.14 5.40 -8.47
N TYR A 119 -16.62 5.74 -9.67
CA TYR A 119 -18.00 5.47 -10.07
C TYR A 119 -18.29 3.96 -10.14
N ALA A 120 -17.36 3.16 -10.70
CA ALA A 120 -17.47 1.71 -10.74
C ALA A 120 -17.53 1.12 -9.31
N TYR A 121 -16.65 1.58 -8.42
CA TYR A 121 -16.64 1.18 -7.01
C TYR A 121 -17.99 1.47 -6.33
N LEU A 122 -18.51 2.70 -6.47
CA LEU A 122 -19.77 3.13 -5.86
C LEU A 122 -21.01 2.43 -6.43
N THR A 123 -20.95 1.95 -7.67
CA THR A 123 -22.08 1.26 -8.32
C THR A 123 -22.08 -0.25 -8.08
N ASN A 124 -20.92 -0.83 -7.76
CA ASN A 124 -20.77 -2.26 -7.43
C ASN A 124 -21.26 -2.64 -6.03
N HIS A 125 -21.90 -1.72 -5.31
CA HIS A 125 -22.35 -1.89 -3.94
C HIS A 125 -23.86 -1.62 -3.86
N ASN A 126 -24.54 -2.16 -2.84
CA ASN A 126 -25.99 -2.01 -2.72
C ASN A 126 -26.41 -0.55 -2.51
N GLY A 127 -27.20 0.01 -3.43
CA GLY A 127 -27.74 1.36 -3.36
C GLY A 127 -27.48 2.17 -4.62
N THR A 128 -27.68 3.49 -4.56
CA THR A 128 -27.24 4.40 -5.63
C THR A 128 -25.84 4.95 -5.30
N TRP A 129 -25.08 5.32 -6.32
CA TRP A 129 -23.72 5.86 -6.13
C TRP A 129 -23.75 7.17 -5.32
N GLU A 130 -24.81 7.98 -5.43
CA GLU A 130 -24.97 9.21 -4.64
C GLU A 130 -25.12 8.90 -3.15
N ALA A 131 -25.93 7.90 -2.80
CA ALA A 131 -26.15 7.49 -1.41
C ALA A 131 -24.85 6.96 -0.78
N GLN A 132 -24.07 6.21 -1.55
CA GLN A 132 -22.79 5.70 -1.09
C GLN A 132 -21.72 6.78 -0.98
N LEU A 133 -21.65 7.69 -1.94
CA LEU A 133 -20.74 8.84 -1.88
C LEU A 133 -21.05 9.69 -0.64
N LEU A 134 -22.33 9.97 -0.38
CA LEU A 134 -22.74 10.68 0.83
C LEU A 134 -22.37 9.92 2.11
N SER A 135 -22.54 8.60 2.13
CA SER A 135 -22.14 7.74 3.26
C SER A 135 -20.63 7.83 3.52
N ILE A 136 -19.81 7.73 2.48
CA ILE A 136 -18.35 7.88 2.57
C ILE A 136 -17.99 9.26 3.10
N LEU A 137 -18.51 10.33 2.50
CA LEU A 137 -18.24 11.71 2.93
C LEU A 137 -18.65 11.94 4.39
N TYR A 138 -19.80 11.42 4.82
CA TYR A 138 -20.26 11.53 6.19
C TYR A 138 -19.35 10.77 7.17
N SER A 139 -18.98 9.53 6.83
CA SER A 139 -18.02 8.75 7.61
C SER A 139 -16.67 9.45 7.71
N SER A 140 -16.16 9.98 6.59
CA SER A 140 -14.91 10.74 6.55
C SER A 140 -14.98 12.00 7.41
N LEU A 141 -16.11 12.71 7.48
CA LEU A 141 -16.29 13.86 8.36
C LEU A 141 -16.21 13.46 9.85
N VAL A 142 -16.81 12.34 10.24
CA VAL A 142 -16.72 11.81 11.61
C VAL A 142 -15.29 11.39 11.96
N HIS A 143 -14.60 10.74 11.02
CA HIS A 143 -13.19 10.37 11.21
C HIS A 143 -12.29 11.60 11.23
N LEU A 144 -12.58 12.65 10.45
CA LEU A 144 -11.87 13.93 10.49
C LEU A 144 -12.00 14.59 11.85
N THR A 145 -13.19 14.61 12.46
CA THR A 145 -13.35 15.16 13.81
C THR A 145 -12.53 14.38 14.84
N HIS A 146 -12.54 13.04 14.76
CA HIS A 146 -11.72 12.21 15.63
C HIS A 146 -10.22 12.42 15.41
N TYR A 147 -9.79 12.58 14.16
CA TYR A 147 -8.41 12.89 13.80
C TYR A 147 -7.98 14.27 14.30
N LEU A 148 -8.86 15.27 14.27
CA LEU A 148 -8.56 16.60 14.80
C LEU A 148 -8.45 16.62 16.33
N ASP A 149 -9.27 15.82 17.02
CA ASP A 149 -9.29 15.74 18.49
C ASP A 149 -8.17 14.85 19.05
N THR A 150 -7.83 13.78 18.33
CA THR A 150 -6.75 12.85 18.64
C THR A 150 -5.89 12.63 17.40
N PRO A 151 -5.04 13.61 17.05
CA PRO A 151 -4.17 13.46 15.90
C PRO A 151 -3.25 12.25 16.14
N PRO A 152 -3.20 11.28 15.22
CA PRO A 152 -2.19 10.23 15.29
C PRO A 152 -0.81 10.90 15.36
N THR A 153 0.06 10.40 16.24
CA THR A 153 1.36 11.01 16.57
C THR A 153 2.40 10.99 15.44
N ALA A 154 1.98 10.77 14.20
CA ALA A 154 2.84 10.97 13.04
C ALA A 154 2.63 12.39 12.51
N ASP A 155 3.72 13.14 12.32
CA ASP A 155 3.66 14.48 11.75
C ASP A 155 3.18 14.43 10.29
N TYR A 156 1.89 14.71 10.06
CA TYR A 156 1.33 14.82 8.71
C TYR A 156 1.37 16.27 8.23
N THR A 157 2.09 16.55 7.16
CA THR A 157 1.97 17.80 6.39
C THR A 157 1.04 17.58 5.21
N VAL A 158 -0.06 18.32 5.13
CA VAL A 158 -1.09 18.19 4.09
C VAL A 158 -0.58 18.70 2.74
N SER A 159 -0.67 17.89 1.68
CA SER A 159 -0.35 18.30 0.30
C SER A 159 -1.24 17.60 -0.72
N HIS A 160 -1.84 18.37 -1.63
CA HIS A 160 -2.90 17.96 -2.55
C HIS A 160 -2.44 17.45 -3.94
N GLN A 161 -1.46 16.55 -4.05
CA GLN A 161 -1.19 15.87 -5.34
C GLN A 161 -0.65 14.44 -5.16
N LEU A 162 -1.46 13.49 -5.66
CA LEU A 162 -1.32 12.05 -5.99
C LEU A 162 -0.45 11.13 -5.09
N ARG A 163 -1.06 9.96 -4.78
CA ARG A 163 -0.62 8.80 -3.97
C ARG A 163 0.51 9.10 -2.96
N GLY A 164 0.12 9.37 -1.72
CA GLY A 164 1.04 9.56 -0.59
C GLY A 164 1.18 8.28 0.24
N PRO A 165 2.38 7.69 0.39
CA PRO A 165 2.60 6.48 1.18
C PRO A 165 2.71 6.78 2.69
N PRO A 166 2.72 5.73 3.55
CA PRO A 166 2.78 5.88 5.00
C PRO A 166 4.02 6.66 5.48
N PRO A 167 3.88 7.55 6.47
CA PRO A 167 5.01 8.26 7.07
C PRO A 167 5.83 7.35 7.97
N VAL A 168 7.16 7.51 7.96
CA VAL A 168 8.06 6.89 8.95
C VAL A 168 8.54 7.98 9.90
N ALA A 169 8.24 7.82 11.19
CA ALA A 169 8.74 8.69 12.24
C ALA A 169 10.21 8.35 12.57
N TYR A 170 11.03 9.38 12.78
CA TYR A 170 12.42 9.23 13.23
C TYR A 170 12.45 9.17 14.76
N ALA A 171 13.12 8.14 15.32
CA ALA A 171 13.61 8.21 16.69
C ALA A 171 14.88 9.07 16.69
N THR A 172 14.86 10.16 17.49
CA THR A 172 16.01 11.04 17.76
C THR A 172 17.06 10.35 18.62
#